data_AF-A0A2J8LTK2-F1
#
_entry.id   AF-A0A2J8LTK2-F1
#
_cell.length_a   1.000
_cell.length_b   1.000
_cell.length_c   1.000
_cell.angle_alpha   90.00
_cell.angle_beta   90.00
_cell.angle_gamma   90.00
#
_symmetry.space_group_name_H-M   'P 1'
#
loop_
_entity.id
_entity.type
_entity.pdbx_description
1 polymer ?
#
loop_
_entity_poly.entity_id
_entity_poly.type
_entity_poly.pdbx_seq_one_letter_code
_entity_poly.pdbx_strand_id
1 'polypeptide(L)'
;AGPASLARWTLGFCDERLVPFDHAESTYGLYRTHLLSRLPIPESQVITINPELPVEEAAEDYAKKLRQAFQGDSIPVFDLLILGVGPDGHTCSLFPDHPLLQRILEDQEENPLPAALVQPHTGKLCWFLDEAAARLLTVPFEKHSTL
;
A
#
# COMPACT_ATOMS: atom_id res chain seq x y z
N ALA A 1 -8.48 20.77 15.10
CA ALA A 1 -7.12 20.33 14.70
C ALA A 1 -6.67 21.24 13.56
N GLY A 2 -5.50 21.87 13.65
CA GLY A 2 -4.91 22.58 12.50
C GLY A 2 -4.60 21.59 11.37
N PRO A 3 -4.32 22.06 10.13
CA PRO A 3 -3.90 21.15 9.06
C PRO A 3 -2.73 20.30 9.56
N ALA A 4 -2.87 18.99 9.48
CA ALA A 4 -1.80 18.09 9.86
C ALA A 4 -0.55 18.44 9.04
N SER A 5 0.56 18.72 9.71
CA SER A 5 1.82 19.00 9.01
C SER A 5 2.29 17.74 8.31
N LEU A 6 2.37 17.79 6.97
CA LEU A 6 2.84 16.66 6.15
C LEU A 6 4.37 16.51 6.15
N ALA A 7 5.10 17.42 6.81
CA ALA A 7 6.57 17.43 6.87
C ALA A 7 7.20 16.25 7.62
N ARG A 8 6.39 15.42 8.29
CA ARG A 8 6.84 14.22 9.02
C ARG A 8 6.33 12.91 8.43
N TRP A 9 5.59 12.97 7.32
CA TRP A 9 5.02 11.79 6.70
C TRP A 9 6.05 11.13 5.78
N THR A 10 6.22 9.82 5.90
CA THR A 10 6.91 9.03 4.90
C THR A 10 5.88 8.20 4.15
N LEU A 11 5.91 8.25 2.82
CA LEU A 11 4.91 7.63 1.96
C LEU A 11 5.56 6.45 1.23
N GLY A 12 4.88 5.32 1.25
CA GLY A 12 5.22 4.14 0.46
C GLY A 12 4.01 3.63 -0.32
N PHE A 13 4.24 2.66 -1.18
CA PHE A 13 3.24 2.03 -2.03
C PHE A 13 3.10 0.57 -1.61
N CYS A 14 1.86 0.12 -1.48
CA CYS A 14 1.58 -1.26 -1.07
C CYS A 14 1.93 -2.27 -2.17
N ASP A 15 1.84 -1.83 -3.42
CA ASP A 15 2.32 -2.51 -4.62
C ASP A 15 2.61 -1.49 -5.73
N GLU A 16 3.31 -1.95 -6.77
CA GLU A 16 3.64 -1.16 -7.94
C GLU A 16 3.82 -2.08 -9.15
N ARG A 17 3.51 -1.57 -10.34
CA ARG A 17 3.76 -2.22 -11.62
C ARG A 17 5.20 -1.90 -12.01
N LEU A 18 5.99 -2.91 -12.34
CA LEU A 18 7.37 -2.73 -12.77
C LEU A 18 7.41 -2.21 -14.22
N VAL A 19 7.15 -0.92 -14.36
CA VAL A 19 7.16 -0.16 -15.62
C VAL A 19 7.80 1.21 -15.36
N PRO A 20 8.26 1.93 -16.41
CA PRO A 20 8.73 3.31 -16.25
C PRO A 20 7.69 4.21 -15.57
N PHE A 21 8.15 5.21 -14.80
CA PHE A 21 7.27 6.08 -14.01
C PHE A 21 6.44 7.09 -14.82
N ASP A 22 6.70 7.22 -16.12
CA ASP A 22 5.86 7.95 -17.08
C ASP A 22 4.84 7.05 -17.78
N HIS A 23 4.90 5.72 -17.56
CA HIS A 23 3.91 4.79 -18.07
C HIS A 23 2.54 4.99 -17.38
N ALA A 24 1.47 4.84 -18.16
CA ALA A 24 0.09 5.04 -17.68
C ALA A 24 -0.32 4.08 -16.55
N GLU A 25 0.38 2.95 -16.41
CA GLU A 25 0.09 1.93 -15.39
C GLU A 25 0.95 2.05 -14.12
N SER A 26 1.89 3.00 -14.05
CA SER A 26 2.66 3.25 -12.83
C SER A 26 1.78 3.87 -11.76
N THR A 27 1.62 3.17 -10.64
CA THR A 27 0.92 3.66 -9.44
C THR A 27 1.58 4.93 -8.94
N TYR A 28 2.91 4.95 -8.80
CA TYR A 28 3.67 6.15 -8.43
C TYR A 28 3.48 7.27 -9.45
N GLY A 29 3.54 6.98 -10.76
CA GLY A 29 3.33 7.97 -11.81
C GLY A 29 1.96 8.67 -11.71
N LEU A 30 0.90 7.90 -11.47
CA LEU A 30 -0.46 8.40 -11.24
C LEU A 30 -0.55 9.23 -9.96
N TYR A 31 -0.01 8.73 -8.84
CA TYR A 31 -0.02 9.45 -7.56
C TYR A 31 0.79 10.74 -7.62
N ARG A 32 1.97 10.72 -8.24
CA ARG A 32 2.80 11.90 -8.48
C ARG A 32 2.03 12.98 -9.22
N THR A 33 1.34 12.59 -10.30
CA THR A 33 0.61 13.50 -11.17
C THR A 33 -0.65 14.07 -10.50
N HIS A 34 -1.45 13.22 -9.86
CA HIS A 34 -2.80 13.59 -9.40
C HIS A 34 -2.89 13.95 -7.91
N LEU A 35 -1.99 13.44 -7.07
CA LEU A 35 -2.06 13.65 -5.62
C LEU A 35 -0.84 14.42 -5.11
N LEU A 36 0.37 13.88 -5.28
CA LEU A 36 1.58 14.44 -4.67
C LEU A 36 1.90 15.83 -5.21
N SER A 37 1.60 16.12 -6.49
CA SER A 37 1.72 17.47 -7.08
C SER A 37 0.89 18.55 -6.38
N ARG A 38 -0.10 18.16 -5.57
CA ARG A 38 -1.02 19.05 -4.84
C ARG A 38 -0.73 19.08 -3.34
N LEU A 39 0.22 18.28 -2.86
CA LEU A 39 0.59 18.18 -1.45
C LEU A 39 1.98 18.77 -1.21
N PRO A 40 2.20 19.51 -0.10
CA PRO A 40 3.52 20.02 0.27
C PRO A 40 4.40 18.92 0.86
N ILE A 41 4.67 17.85 0.09
CA ILE A 41 5.50 16.71 0.47
C ILE A 41 6.74 16.69 -0.43
N PRO A 42 7.96 16.77 0.13
CA PRO A 42 9.17 16.64 -0.67
C PRO A 42 9.33 15.21 -1.21
N GLU A 43 9.92 15.05 -2.39
CA GLU A 43 10.15 13.73 -2.99
C GLU A 43 10.99 12.79 -2.09
N SER A 44 11.88 13.36 -1.26
CA SER A 44 12.67 12.59 -0.29
C SER A 44 11.85 11.88 0.79
N GLN A 45 10.58 12.28 0.97
CA GLN A 45 9.62 11.62 1.87
C GLN A 45 8.84 10.50 1.16
N VAL A 46 9.06 10.25 -0.14
CA VAL A 46 8.35 9.24 -0.93
C VAL A 46 9.30 8.09 -1.27
N ILE A 47 8.97 6.89 -0.83
CA ILE A 47 9.74 5.67 -1.08
C ILE A 47 9.14 4.96 -2.29
N THR A 48 9.91 4.87 -3.37
CA THR A 48 9.53 4.20 -4.61
C THR A 48 10.44 3.00 -4.90
N ILE A 49 9.96 2.09 -5.75
CA ILE A 49 10.80 1.06 -6.37
C ILE A 49 11.85 1.72 -7.29
N ASN A 50 12.81 0.94 -7.78
CA ASN A 50 13.61 1.30 -8.93
C ASN A 50 13.10 0.55 -10.17
N PRO A 51 12.46 1.22 -11.14
CA PRO A 51 11.87 0.55 -12.30
C PRO A 51 12.91 0.07 -13.34
N GLU A 52 14.18 0.44 -13.17
CA GLU A 52 15.28 0.01 -14.05
C GLU A 52 15.87 -1.35 -13.64
N LEU A 53 15.55 -1.83 -12.44
CA LEU A 53 16.02 -3.13 -11.94
C LEU A 53 15.12 -4.28 -12.41
N PRO A 54 15.67 -5.50 -12.53
CA PRO A 54 14.86 -6.72 -12.62
C PRO A 54 13.88 -6.85 -11.45
N VAL A 55 12.79 -7.59 -11.64
CA VAL A 55 11.66 -7.61 -10.67
C VAL A 55 12.07 -8.07 -9.27
N GLU A 56 12.90 -9.10 -9.16
CA GLU A 56 13.38 -9.60 -7.89
C GLU A 56 14.29 -8.57 -7.20
N GLU A 57 15.21 -7.95 -7.95
CA GLU A 57 16.12 -6.92 -7.43
C GLU A 57 15.38 -5.64 -7.03
N ALA A 58 14.34 -5.25 -7.77
CA ALA A 58 13.48 -4.11 -7.44
C ALA A 58 12.71 -4.36 -6.13
N ALA A 59 12.24 -5.59 -5.91
CA ALA A 59 11.57 -5.97 -4.66
C ALA A 59 12.54 -5.95 -3.46
N GLU A 60 13.76 -6.47 -3.62
CA GLU A 60 14.80 -6.43 -2.59
C GLU A 60 15.24 -5.00 -2.24
N ASP A 61 15.45 -4.16 -3.27
CA ASP A 61 15.76 -2.74 -3.11
C ASP A 61 14.64 -2.00 -2.35
N TYR A 62 13.38 -2.26 -2.70
CA TYR A 62 12.24 -1.66 -2.01
C TYR A 62 12.17 -2.08 -0.54
N ALA A 63 12.34 -3.38 -0.26
CA ALA A 63 12.36 -3.90 1.11
C ALA A 63 13.50 -3.28 1.93
N LYS A 64 14.68 -3.07 1.33
CA LYS A 64 15.81 -2.39 1.96
C LYS A 64 15.50 -0.93 2.28
N LYS A 65 14.93 -0.19 1.32
CA LYS A 65 14.51 1.22 1.52
C LYS A 65 13.48 1.35 2.65
N LEU A 66 12.52 0.43 2.73
CA LEU A 66 11.56 0.39 3.84
C LEU A 66 12.28 0.17 5.17
N ARG A 67 13.12 -0.86 5.32
CA ARG A 67 13.86 -1.10 6.59
C ARG A 67 14.69 0.12 7.02
N GLN A 68 15.33 0.80 6.07
CA GLN A 68 16.09 2.03 6.35
C GLN A 68 15.19 3.16 6.87
N ALA A 69 13.99 3.31 6.32
CA ALA A 69 13.04 4.35 6.74
C ALA A 69 12.49 4.10 8.15
N PHE A 70 12.31 2.84 8.55
CA PHE A 70 11.81 2.46 9.88
C PHE A 70 12.90 2.33 10.97
N GLN A 71 14.16 2.70 10.65
CA GLN A 71 15.29 2.79 11.59
C GLN A 71 15.53 1.51 12.43
N GLY A 72 15.60 0.34 11.81
CA GLY A 72 16.01 -0.89 12.51
C GLY A 72 15.86 -2.16 11.70
N ASP A 73 16.25 -3.28 12.32
CA ASP A 73 16.06 -4.64 11.79
C ASP A 73 14.65 -5.20 12.09
N SER A 74 13.81 -4.40 12.75
CA SER A 74 12.44 -4.77 13.08
C SER A 74 11.50 -4.63 11.88
N ILE A 75 10.44 -5.43 11.89
CA ILE A 75 9.34 -5.35 10.93
C ILE A 75 8.69 -3.96 11.00
N PRO A 76 8.47 -3.27 9.86
CA PRO A 76 7.78 -1.98 9.83
C PRO A 76 6.38 -2.04 10.44
N VAL A 77 6.07 -1.10 11.33
CA VAL A 77 4.71 -0.85 11.82
C VAL A 77 4.20 0.43 11.17
N PHE A 78 3.24 0.30 10.26
CA PHE A 78 2.68 1.43 9.52
C PHE A 78 1.60 2.15 10.34
N ASP A 79 1.60 3.48 10.34
CA ASP A 79 0.53 4.30 10.94
C ASP A 79 -0.80 4.16 10.19
N LEU A 80 -0.73 3.96 8.87
CA LEU A 80 -1.88 3.85 7.97
C LEU A 80 -1.53 2.98 6.75
N LEU A 81 -2.43 2.07 6.40
CA LEU A 81 -2.43 1.36 5.13
C LEU A 81 -3.71 1.72 4.37
N ILE A 82 -3.56 2.13 3.11
CA ILE A 82 -4.68 2.37 2.20
C ILE A 82 -4.64 1.26 1.16
N LEU A 83 -5.64 0.39 1.18
CA LEU A 83 -5.72 -0.80 0.33
C LEU A 83 -6.91 -0.68 -0.62
N GLY A 84 -6.69 -1.07 -1.87
CA GLY A 84 -7.74 -1.29 -2.86
C GLY A 84 -8.20 -2.75 -2.82
N VAL A 85 -9.45 -2.99 -3.22
CA VAL A 85 -9.98 -4.35 -3.41
C VAL A 85 -10.47 -4.49 -4.84
N GLY A 86 -9.87 -5.42 -5.59
CA GLY A 86 -10.26 -5.76 -6.94
C GLY A 86 -11.60 -6.53 -6.99
N PRO A 87 -12.23 -6.63 -8.17
CA PRO A 87 -13.52 -7.32 -8.34
C PRO A 87 -13.46 -8.84 -8.08
N ASP A 88 -12.28 -9.44 -8.18
CA ASP A 88 -11.96 -10.82 -7.80
C ASP A 88 -11.63 -10.97 -6.31
N GLY A 89 -11.53 -9.86 -5.56
CA GLY A 89 -11.16 -9.83 -4.15
C GLY A 89 -9.66 -9.67 -3.89
N HIS A 90 -8.81 -9.47 -4.91
CA HIS A 90 -7.40 -9.19 -4.68
C HIS A 90 -7.18 -7.85 -3.97
N THR A 91 -6.09 -7.74 -3.23
CA THR A 91 -5.57 -6.47 -2.68
C THR A 91 -4.09 -6.39 -2.98
N CYS A 92 -3.56 -5.18 -3.14
CA CYS A 92 -2.19 -4.99 -3.66
C CYS A 92 -2.02 -5.83 -4.95
N SER A 93 -0.89 -6.50 -5.10
CA SER A 93 -0.68 -7.53 -6.13
C SER A 93 -0.82 -8.97 -5.57
N LEU A 94 -1.69 -9.16 -4.57
CA LEU A 94 -1.96 -10.45 -3.94
C LEU A 94 -3.29 -11.01 -4.45
N PHE A 95 -3.21 -11.84 -5.49
CA PHE A 95 -4.37 -12.36 -6.20
C PHE A 95 -4.89 -13.66 -5.58
N PRO A 96 -6.22 -13.86 -5.53
CA PRO A 96 -6.81 -15.17 -5.31
C PRO A 96 -6.21 -16.20 -6.26
N ASP A 97 -6.05 -17.43 -5.79
CA ASP A 97 -5.52 -18.59 -6.54
C ASP A 97 -4.05 -18.49 -7.00
N HIS A 98 -3.35 -17.37 -6.74
CA HIS A 98 -1.92 -17.30 -7.00
C HIS A 98 -1.14 -18.04 -5.89
N PRO A 99 -0.19 -18.94 -6.20
CA PRO A 99 0.55 -19.73 -5.20
C PRO A 99 1.24 -18.88 -4.11
N LEU A 100 1.66 -17.68 -4.47
CA LEU A 100 2.25 -16.72 -3.53
C LEU A 100 1.32 -16.37 -2.37
N LEU A 101 0.01 -16.27 -2.61
CA LEU A 101 -0.96 -15.95 -1.57
C LEU A 101 -1.09 -17.09 -0.56
N GLN A 102 -1.14 -18.33 -1.03
CA GLN A 102 -1.15 -19.51 -0.15
C GLN A 102 0.12 -19.56 0.70
N ARG A 103 1.28 -19.36 0.07
CA ARG A 103 2.58 -19.27 0.76
C ARG A 103 2.60 -18.20 1.85
N ILE A 104 2.01 -17.02 1.59
CA ILE A 104 1.91 -15.93 2.58
C ILE A 104 1.01 -16.30 3.77
N LEU A 105 -0.08 -17.02 3.53
CA LEU A 105 -1.10 -17.29 4.55
C LEU A 105 -0.82 -18.57 5.37
N GLU A 106 -0.17 -19.56 4.76
CA GLU A 106 -0.07 -20.92 5.32
C GLU A 106 1.36 -21.31 5.68
N ASP A 107 2.38 -20.83 4.94
CA ASP A 107 3.75 -21.29 5.13
C ASP A 107 4.45 -20.53 6.27
N GLN A 108 5.07 -21.29 7.19
CA GLN A 108 5.97 -20.74 8.20
C GLN A 108 7.41 -20.80 7.69
N GLU A 109 7.84 -19.72 7.04
CA GLU A 109 9.19 -19.57 6.55
C GLU A 109 10.10 -18.87 7.57
N GLU A 110 11.40 -19.17 7.52
CA GLU A 110 12.41 -18.51 8.36
C GLU A 110 12.55 -17.01 8.03
N ASN A 111 12.30 -16.63 6.77
CA ASN A 111 12.32 -15.25 6.31
C ASN A 111 11.05 -14.94 5.48
N PRO A 112 9.91 -14.73 6.16
CA PRO A 112 8.63 -14.56 5.48
C PRO A 112 8.58 -13.25 4.69
N LEU A 113 7.76 -13.24 3.65
CA LEU A 113 7.51 -12.03 2.85
C LEU A 113 6.86 -10.93 3.71
N PRO A 114 7.11 -9.63 3.43
CA PRO A 114 6.53 -8.53 4.22
C PRO A 114 5.01 -8.63 4.41
N ALA A 115 4.28 -9.12 3.40
CA ALA A 115 2.83 -9.30 3.48
C ALA A 115 2.39 -10.32 4.56
N ALA A 116 3.15 -11.39 4.79
CA ALA A 116 2.86 -12.40 5.81
C ALA A 116 3.06 -11.87 7.24
N LEU A 117 3.77 -10.75 7.38
CA LEU A 117 4.09 -10.12 8.65
C LEU A 117 3.03 -9.08 9.08
N VAL A 118 2.06 -8.75 8.21
CA VAL A 118 1.01 -7.78 8.50
C VAL A 118 -0.02 -8.42 9.43
N GLN A 119 0.13 -8.18 10.74
CA GLN A 119 -0.79 -8.66 11.77
C GLN A 119 -1.38 -7.50 12.58
N PRO A 120 -2.51 -6.91 12.16
CA PRO A 120 -3.15 -5.84 12.90
C PRO A 120 -3.72 -6.37 14.23
N HIS A 121 -3.05 -6.05 15.35
CA HIS A 121 -3.52 -6.40 16.69
C HIS A 121 -4.50 -5.36 17.27
N THR A 122 -4.43 -4.11 16.78
CA THR A 122 -5.26 -2.98 17.22
C THR A 122 -5.50 -2.04 16.02
N GLY A 123 -6.61 -1.30 16.01
CA GLY A 123 -6.90 -0.33 14.96
C GLY A 123 -8.38 -0.19 14.64
N LYS A 124 -8.70 0.61 13.62
CA LYS A 124 -10.04 0.73 13.04
C LYS A 124 -9.96 0.38 11.56
N LEU A 125 -10.79 -0.55 11.12
CA LEU A 125 -10.99 -0.83 9.70
C LEU A 125 -12.10 0.09 9.16
N CYS A 126 -11.75 0.95 8.22
CA CYS A 126 -12.69 1.85 7.55
C CYS A 126 -12.83 1.46 6.08
N TRP A 127 -14.06 1.27 5.61
CA TRP A 127 -14.36 1.00 4.22
C TRP A 127 -14.81 2.27 3.52
N PHE A 128 -14.14 2.62 2.42
CA PHE A 128 -14.57 3.67 1.51
C PHE A 128 -15.19 3.01 0.29
N LEU A 129 -16.49 3.25 0.10
CA LEU A 129 -17.23 2.71 -1.03
C LEU A 129 -17.83 3.87 -1.80
N ASP A 130 -17.78 3.78 -3.13
CA ASP A 130 -18.60 4.67 -3.94
C ASP A 130 -20.09 4.32 -3.74
N GLU A 131 -20.95 5.24 -4.18
CA GLU A 131 -22.39 5.08 -4.00
C GLU A 131 -22.95 3.85 -4.75
N ALA A 132 -22.39 3.48 -5.90
CA ALA A 132 -22.85 2.35 -6.67
C ALA A 132 -22.55 1.02 -5.96
N ALA A 133 -21.33 0.86 -5.42
CA ALA A 133 -20.93 -0.29 -4.62
C ALA A 133 -21.70 -0.35 -3.29
N ALA A 134 -21.86 0.77 -2.61
CA ALA A 134 -22.57 0.83 -1.33
C ALA A 134 -24.04 0.37 -1.44
N ARG A 135 -24.69 0.63 -2.59
CA ARG A 135 -26.09 0.17 -2.85
C ARG A 135 -26.23 -1.34 -2.95
N LEU A 136 -25.15 -2.08 -3.15
CA LEU A 136 -25.17 -3.55 -3.21
C LEU A 136 -25.03 -4.21 -1.84
N LEU A 137 -24.72 -3.43 -0.79
CA LEU A 137 -24.61 -3.98 0.57
C LEU A 137 -25.98 -4.43 1.08
N THR A 138 -26.04 -5.68 1.53
CA THR A 138 -27.23 -6.28 2.17
C THR A 138 -27.14 -6.27 3.70
N VAL A 139 -26.00 -5.85 4.24
CA VAL A 139 -25.77 -5.77 5.69
C VAL A 139 -26.21 -4.41 6.24
N PRO A 140 -26.67 -4.33 7.49
CA PRO A 140 -26.92 -3.04 8.15
C PRO A 140 -25.64 -2.21 8.21
N PHE A 141 -25.69 -0.95 7.79
CA PHE A 141 -24.58 -0.01 7.90
C PHE A 141 -25.06 1.38 8.34
N GLU A 142 -24.22 2.07 9.10
CA GLU A 142 -24.43 3.48 9.42
C GLU A 142 -23.80 4.35 8.35
N LYS A 143 -24.60 5.19 7.69
CA LYS A 143 -24.11 6.17 6.73
C LYS A 143 -23.52 7.36 7.47
N HIS A 144 -22.22 7.35 7.72
CA HIS A 144 -21.49 8.53 8.19
C HIS A 144 -21.16 9.42 6.97
N SER A 145 -22.12 10.23 6.53
CA SER A 145 -21.92 11.21 5.46
C SER A 145 -21.58 12.57 6.07
N THR A 146 -20.36 13.03 5.86
CA THR A 146 -20.00 14.45 5.90
C THR A 146 -18.92 14.70 4.86
N LEU A 147 -19.35 14.90 3.61
CA LEU A 147 -18.74 15.75 2.60
C LEU A 147 -19.80 15.98 1.50
#